data_AF-A0A430SBM2-F1
#
_entry.id   AF-A0A430SBM2-F1
#
_cell.length_a   1.000
_cell.length_b   1.000
_cell.length_c   1.000
_cell.angle_alpha   90.00
_cell.angle_beta   90.00
_cell.angle_gamma   90.00
#
_symmetry.space_group_name_H-M   'P 1'
#
loop_
_entity.id
_entity.type
_entity.pdbx_description
1 polymer ?
#
loop_
_entity_poly.entity_id
_entity_poly.type
_entity_poly.pdbx_seq_one_letter_code
_entity_poly.pdbx_strand_id
1 'polypeptide(L)'
;LQGLLPLLAPPSLASFLVLGALALDPPEVRLLLEGAQVFLPREGWPWGFYLLARGLGEGDEACLLAAHGLLREDGALYALLAESRLKALGVEVEAPLAPGLAPGLRPEARAFLLGQAEAPLLRLLGEGPLPSLGPRGTEALALLLAHKEGLSGEALAEALYGEPNLGALKALLHRLRGKDLRVSCAPYRLATPPPSDLSAFLKALSQGDLEGALALYRGPLLPWSQAPGVEELRLELEEALRQAVLASGRLDLLLTLAERLGEDLELWEALLERLPPEDPRLPIAQARVARLRREYGV
;
A
#
# COMPACT_ATOMS: atom_id res chain seq x y z
N LEU A 1 11.73 20.65 2.46
CA LEU A 1 11.95 21.25 3.80
C LEU A 1 10.99 22.42 4.04
N GLN A 2 10.60 23.17 3.01
CA GLN A 2 9.65 24.30 3.09
C GLN A 2 8.29 23.95 3.73
N GLY A 3 7.79 22.71 3.59
CA GLY A 3 6.55 22.26 4.24
C GLY A 3 6.62 22.16 5.78
N LEU A 4 7.83 22.21 6.37
CA LEU A 4 8.04 22.18 7.82
C LEU A 4 8.07 23.58 8.45
N LEU A 5 8.22 24.65 7.64
CA LEU A 5 8.26 26.03 8.13
C LEU A 5 7.05 26.40 9.03
N PRO A 6 5.80 26.00 8.72
CA PRO A 6 4.66 26.31 9.59
C PRO A 6 4.68 25.60 10.96
N LEU A 7 5.48 24.54 11.11
CA LEU A 7 5.64 23.80 12.38
C LEU A 7 6.76 24.39 13.25
N LEU A 8 7.69 25.15 12.66
CA LEU A 8 8.87 25.70 13.31
C LEU A 8 8.69 27.18 13.69
N ALA A 9 7.46 27.60 14.02
CA ALA A 9 7.11 28.98 14.34
C ALA A 9 8.16 29.63 15.26
N PRO A 10 8.49 30.93 15.13
CA PRO A 10 9.64 31.53 15.83
C PRO A 10 9.31 32.06 17.23
N PRO A 11 9.80 31.43 18.31
CA PRO A 11 9.87 32.03 19.65
C PRO A 11 11.30 32.33 20.13
N SER A 12 12.34 31.91 19.39
CA SER A 12 13.73 31.98 19.84
C SER A 12 14.73 32.18 18.69
N LEU A 13 15.97 32.60 19.01
CA LEU A 13 17.07 32.68 18.05
C LEU A 13 17.34 31.33 17.36
N ALA A 14 17.18 30.23 18.09
CA ALA A 14 17.34 28.87 17.57
C ALA A 14 16.36 28.57 16.42
N SER A 15 15.08 28.89 16.58
CA SER A 15 14.08 28.74 15.52
C SER A 15 14.34 29.68 14.34
N PHE A 16 14.82 30.90 14.61
CA PHE A 16 15.15 31.88 13.58
C PHE A 16 16.28 31.38 12.65
N LEU A 17 17.33 30.76 13.19
CA LEU A 17 18.44 30.24 12.37
C LEU A 17 17.97 29.14 11.40
N VAL A 18 17.13 28.22 11.89
CA VAL A 18 16.60 27.14 11.07
C VAL A 18 15.65 27.66 10.00
N LEU A 19 14.74 28.58 10.34
CA LEU A 19 13.85 29.22 9.36
C LEU A 19 14.65 30.02 8.33
N GLY A 20 15.68 30.77 8.77
CA GLY A 20 16.56 31.54 7.90
C GLY A 20 17.33 30.66 6.92
N ALA A 21 17.92 29.56 7.40
CA ALA A 21 18.60 28.58 6.54
C ALA A 21 17.72 27.97 5.45
N LEU A 22 16.40 27.89 5.70
CA LEU A 22 15.43 27.34 4.76
C LEU A 22 14.84 28.40 3.80
N ALA A 23 14.94 29.68 4.14
CA ALA A 23 14.31 30.79 3.42
C ALA A 23 15.28 31.67 2.64
N LEU A 24 16.57 31.62 2.98
CA LEU A 24 17.62 32.41 2.36
C LEU A 24 18.45 31.57 1.37
N ASP A 25 19.06 32.25 0.41
CA ASP A 25 20.04 31.64 -0.49
C ASP A 25 21.36 31.34 0.24
N PRO A 26 22.19 30.39 -0.25
CA PRO A 26 23.40 29.95 0.45
C PRO A 26 24.36 31.05 0.94
N PRO A 27 24.66 32.14 0.17
CA PRO A 27 25.55 33.18 0.66
C PRO A 27 24.96 33.98 1.84
N GLU A 28 23.67 34.26 1.82
CA GLU A 28 22.94 34.95 2.89
C GLU A 28 22.80 34.07 4.12
N VAL A 29 22.57 32.76 3.93
CA VAL A 29 22.60 31.77 5.02
C VAL A 29 23.96 31.77 5.70
N ARG A 30 25.05 31.79 4.95
CA ARG A 30 26.41 31.81 5.52
C ARG A 30 26.65 33.05 6.38
N LEU A 31 26.26 34.23 5.90
CA LEU A 31 26.38 35.48 6.67
C LEU A 31 25.57 35.44 7.97
N LEU A 32 24.34 34.90 7.89
CA LEU A 32 23.48 34.70 9.06
C LEU A 32 24.15 33.79 10.10
N LEU A 33 24.72 32.67 9.66
CA LEU A 33 25.38 31.69 10.54
C LEU A 33 26.69 32.22 11.14
N GLU A 34 27.52 32.91 10.35
CA GLU A 34 28.75 33.54 10.83
C GLU A 34 28.46 34.55 11.96
N GLY A 35 27.40 35.35 11.81
CA GLY A 35 26.95 36.26 12.87
C GLY A 35 26.43 35.53 14.12
N ALA A 36 25.70 34.44 13.94
CA ALA A 36 25.13 33.66 15.05
C ALA A 36 26.20 32.96 15.91
N GLN A 37 27.32 32.55 15.30
CA GLN A 37 28.42 31.86 15.97
C GLN A 37 29.04 32.68 17.12
N VAL A 38 28.91 34.01 17.08
CA VAL A 38 29.41 34.92 18.12
C VAL A 38 28.60 34.84 19.42
N PHE A 39 27.31 34.51 19.31
CA PHE A 39 26.35 34.59 20.42
C PHE A 39 25.96 33.24 21.00
N LEU A 40 26.20 32.14 20.27
CA LEU A 40 25.82 30.80 20.70
C LEU A 40 26.95 30.06 21.40
N PRO A 41 26.69 29.39 22.53
CA PRO A 41 27.66 28.48 23.14
C PRO A 41 27.95 27.32 22.18
N ARG A 42 29.20 26.84 22.16
CA ARG A 42 29.68 25.79 21.26
C ARG A 42 29.25 24.36 21.64
N GLU A 43 28.41 24.22 22.66
CA GLU A 43 28.00 22.95 23.24
C GLU A 43 26.51 22.97 23.62
N GLY A 44 25.91 21.78 23.74
CA GLY A 44 24.52 21.60 24.14
C GLY A 44 23.48 21.87 23.04
N TRP A 45 22.21 21.77 23.42
CA TRP A 45 21.08 21.91 22.48
C TRP A 45 21.07 23.24 21.69
N PRO A 46 21.50 24.42 22.20
CA PRO A 46 21.56 25.66 21.39
C PRO A 46 22.53 25.56 20.22
N TRP A 47 23.65 24.86 20.41
CA TRP A 47 24.62 24.57 19.35
C TRP A 47 24.05 23.59 18.31
N GLY A 48 23.21 22.65 18.74
CA GLY A 48 22.49 21.75 17.86
C GLY A 48 21.67 22.48 16.78
N PHE A 49 20.98 23.58 17.11
CA PHE A 49 20.23 24.35 16.10
C PHE A 49 21.13 25.08 15.11
N TYR A 50 22.28 25.56 15.57
CA TYR A 50 23.27 26.16 14.70
C TYR A 50 23.80 25.12 13.69
N LEU A 51 24.18 23.95 14.17
CA LEU A 51 24.63 22.84 13.32
C LEU A 51 23.54 22.38 12.36
N LEU A 52 22.28 22.34 12.81
CA LEU A 52 21.15 22.03 11.95
C LEU A 52 20.98 23.05 10.84
N ALA A 53 20.94 24.34 11.18
CA ALA A 53 20.79 25.42 10.21
C ALA A 53 21.93 25.42 9.19
N ARG A 54 23.17 25.19 9.64
CA ARG A 54 24.33 25.02 8.78
C ARG A 54 24.22 23.81 7.86
N GLY A 55 23.88 22.65 8.40
CA GLY A 55 23.70 21.42 7.62
C GLY A 55 22.59 21.54 6.58
N LEU A 56 21.51 22.25 6.88
CA LEU A 56 20.41 22.48 5.94
C LEU A 56 20.80 23.46 4.82
N GLY A 57 21.50 24.53 5.15
CA GLY A 57 21.92 25.56 4.20
C GLY A 57 23.11 25.15 3.32
N GLU A 58 24.11 24.51 3.90
CA GLU A 58 25.35 24.11 3.21
C GLU A 58 25.31 22.67 2.70
N GLY A 59 24.34 21.86 3.13
CA GLY A 59 24.26 20.43 2.77
C GLY A 59 25.29 19.56 3.49
N ASP A 60 25.84 20.02 4.61
CA ASP A 60 26.89 19.33 5.37
C ASP A 60 26.30 18.19 6.23
N GLU A 61 26.57 16.95 5.82
CA GLU A 61 26.15 15.72 6.50
C GLU A 61 26.67 15.62 7.93
N ALA A 62 27.92 16.02 8.19
CA ALA A 62 28.52 15.93 9.52
C ALA A 62 27.83 16.90 10.49
N CYS A 63 27.50 18.10 10.02
CA CYS A 63 26.70 19.05 10.79
C CYS A 63 25.28 18.51 11.07
N LEU A 64 24.64 17.85 10.10
CA LEU A 64 23.32 17.26 10.28
C LEU A 64 23.31 16.10 11.30
N LEU A 65 24.32 15.22 11.26
CA LEU A 65 24.48 14.12 12.23
C LEU A 65 24.75 14.65 13.63
N ALA A 66 25.64 15.63 13.77
CA ALA A 66 25.93 16.25 15.07
C ALA A 66 24.71 16.99 15.63
N ALA A 67 23.94 17.67 14.78
CA ALA A 67 22.69 18.31 15.16
C ALA A 67 21.63 17.30 15.62
N HIS A 68 21.47 16.19 14.89
CA HIS A 68 20.54 15.11 15.26
C HIS A 68 20.81 14.58 16.66
N GLY A 69 22.07 14.26 16.97
CA GLY A 69 22.46 13.75 18.29
C GLY A 69 22.17 14.74 19.42
N LEU A 70 22.48 16.03 19.23
CA LEU A 70 22.28 17.07 20.25
C LEU A 70 20.82 17.45 20.47
N LEU A 71 19.97 17.32 19.45
CA LEU A 71 18.57 17.79 19.50
C LEU A 71 17.58 16.67 19.79
N ARG A 72 18.03 15.42 19.95
CA ARG A 72 17.16 14.25 20.08
C ARG A 72 16.16 14.34 21.23
N GLU A 73 16.56 14.91 22.36
CA GLU A 73 15.75 14.97 23.59
C GLU A 73 14.94 16.27 23.67
N ASP A 74 15.61 17.43 23.69
CA ASP A 74 14.97 18.74 23.90
C ASP A 74 14.42 19.37 22.62
N GLY A 75 14.80 18.86 21.45
CA GLY A 75 14.55 19.45 20.13
C GLY A 75 14.00 18.45 19.11
N ALA A 76 13.19 17.48 19.54
CA ALA A 76 12.79 16.34 18.70
C ALA A 76 12.27 16.71 17.30
N LEU A 77 11.48 17.80 17.17
CA LEU A 77 11.00 18.29 15.86
C LEU A 77 12.14 18.76 14.94
N TYR A 78 13.20 19.32 15.50
CA TYR A 78 14.39 19.79 14.79
C TYR A 78 15.36 18.63 14.50
N ALA A 79 15.46 17.65 15.40
CA ALA A 79 16.16 16.40 15.13
C ALA A 79 15.51 15.64 13.94
N LEU A 80 14.17 15.62 13.84
CA LEU A 80 13.46 15.06 12.68
C LEU A 80 13.77 15.79 11.37
N LEU A 81 13.97 17.12 11.43
CA LEU A 81 14.38 17.91 10.26
C LEU A 81 15.77 17.50 9.77
N ALA A 82 16.69 17.21 10.70
CA ALA A 82 18.02 16.67 10.39
C ALA A 82 17.93 15.29 9.74
N GLU A 83 17.18 14.36 10.36
CA GLU A 83 16.95 13.00 9.83
C GLU A 83 16.38 13.03 8.41
N SER A 84 15.40 13.88 8.15
CA SER A 84 14.78 14.01 6.84
C SER A 84 15.79 14.45 5.77
N ARG A 85 16.70 15.38 6.11
CA ARG A 85 17.74 15.83 5.19
C ARG A 85 18.80 14.74 4.96
N LEU A 86 19.23 14.05 6.00
CA LEU A 86 20.18 12.92 5.91
C LEU A 86 19.63 11.80 5.03
N LYS A 87 18.36 11.43 5.21
CA LYS A 87 17.67 10.45 4.36
C LYS A 87 17.63 10.89 2.89
N ALA A 88 17.38 12.17 2.63
CA ALA A 88 17.39 12.72 1.27
C ALA A 88 18.79 12.70 0.62
N LEU A 89 19.85 12.69 1.43
CA LEU A 89 21.25 12.53 1.00
C LEU A 89 21.68 11.06 0.92
N GLY A 90 20.79 10.11 1.28
CA GLY A 90 21.10 8.68 1.30
C GLY A 90 21.90 8.22 2.52
N VAL A 91 21.98 9.04 3.56
CA VAL A 91 22.68 8.72 4.82
C VAL A 91 21.69 8.09 5.80
N GLU A 92 22.01 6.89 6.29
CA GLU A 92 21.25 6.24 7.34
C GLU A 92 21.58 6.83 8.72
N VAL A 93 20.55 6.97 9.56
CA VAL A 93 20.68 7.50 10.92
C VAL A 93 20.47 6.37 11.91
N GLU A 94 21.41 6.21 12.85
CA GLU A 94 21.26 5.25 13.94
C GLU A 94 20.12 5.66 14.89
N ALA A 95 19.17 4.74 15.08
CA ALA A 95 17.99 4.90 15.93
C ALA A 95 17.13 6.15 15.60
N PRO A 96 16.45 6.18 14.43
CA PRO A 96 15.65 7.33 14.00
C PRO A 96 14.45 7.60 14.92
N LEU A 97 14.16 8.87 15.17
CA LEU A 97 13.00 9.34 15.92
C LEU A 97 11.71 9.28 15.09
N ALA A 98 11.83 9.32 13.77
CA ALA A 98 10.69 9.46 12.86
C ALA A 98 9.59 8.39 13.03
N PRO A 99 9.90 7.08 13.20
CA PRO A 99 8.87 6.06 13.45
C PRO A 99 8.13 6.24 14.79
N GLY A 100 8.82 6.69 15.84
CA GLY A 100 8.24 6.86 17.18
C GLY A 100 7.31 8.08 17.29
N LEU A 101 7.59 9.13 16.50
CA LEU A 101 6.82 10.38 16.48
C LEU A 101 5.75 10.41 15.38
N ALA A 102 5.79 9.46 14.42
CA ALA A 102 4.85 9.32 13.31
C ALA A 102 3.36 9.42 13.68
N PRO A 103 2.87 8.83 14.80
CA PRO A 103 1.45 8.88 15.15
C PRO A 103 0.95 10.29 15.52
N GLY A 104 1.84 11.19 15.96
CA GLY A 104 1.48 12.55 16.38
C GLY A 104 1.62 13.61 15.28
N LEU A 105 2.18 13.26 14.12
CA LEU A 105 2.41 14.20 13.03
C LEU A 105 1.17 14.35 12.13
N ARG A 106 0.96 15.58 11.62
CA ARG A 106 -0.02 15.82 10.56
C ARG A 106 0.33 15.03 9.29
N PRO A 107 -0.64 14.61 8.47
CA PRO A 107 -0.40 13.80 7.28
C PRO A 107 0.65 14.36 6.31
N GLU A 108 0.69 15.69 6.13
CA GLU A 108 1.64 16.36 5.24
C GLU A 108 3.07 16.30 5.79
N ALA A 109 3.22 16.49 7.11
CA ALA A 109 4.50 16.38 7.80
C ALA A 109 4.99 14.93 7.81
N ARG A 110 4.09 13.97 8.00
CA ARG A 110 4.39 12.54 7.91
C ARG A 110 4.86 12.14 6.51
N ALA A 111 4.15 12.58 5.47
CA ALA A 111 4.53 12.31 4.08
C ALA A 111 5.89 12.95 3.71
N PHE A 112 6.17 14.14 4.24
CA PHE A 112 7.45 14.81 4.03
C PHE A 112 8.61 14.11 4.78
N LEU A 113 8.41 13.75 6.05
CA LEU A 113 9.46 13.23 6.93
C LEU A 113 9.72 11.73 6.74
N LEU A 114 8.67 10.94 6.51
CA LEU A 114 8.76 9.48 6.35
C LEU A 114 8.81 9.05 4.88
N GLY A 115 8.47 9.96 3.96
CA GLY A 115 8.10 9.63 2.58
C GLY A 115 6.59 9.44 2.45
N GLN A 116 6.07 9.52 1.22
CA GLN A 116 4.72 9.00 0.98
C GLN A 116 4.77 7.52 1.31
N ALA A 117 4.09 7.10 2.38
CA ALA A 117 3.76 5.70 2.50
C ALA A 117 2.99 5.35 1.23
N GLU A 118 3.53 4.46 0.40
CA GLU A 118 2.74 3.84 -0.65
C GLU A 118 1.44 3.39 0.03
N ALA A 119 0.30 3.87 -0.48
CA ALA A 119 -0.97 3.47 0.09
C ALA A 119 -0.97 1.94 0.10
N PRO A 120 -1.10 1.30 1.28
CA PRO A 120 -0.87 -0.13 1.39
C PRO A 120 -1.78 -0.83 0.40
N LEU A 121 -1.19 -1.70 -0.43
CA LEU A 121 -1.94 -2.46 -1.43
C LEU A 121 -3.06 -3.22 -0.71
N LEU A 122 -4.31 -2.87 -0.98
CA LEU A 122 -5.46 -3.50 -0.35
C LEU A 122 -5.53 -4.96 -0.80
N ARG A 123 -5.59 -5.87 0.18
CA ARG A 123 -5.67 -7.32 -0.04
C ARG A 123 -7.11 -7.77 -0.02
N LEU A 124 -7.58 -8.31 -1.14
CA LEU A 124 -8.94 -8.84 -1.32
C LEU A 124 -8.92 -10.31 -1.77
N LEU A 125 -7.78 -10.81 -2.26
CA LEU A 125 -7.60 -12.21 -2.66
C LEU A 125 -6.99 -13.02 -1.50
N GLY A 126 -7.78 -13.96 -0.95
CA GLY A 126 -7.40 -14.90 0.12
C GLY A 126 -7.60 -14.41 1.56
N GLU A 127 -7.42 -13.12 1.87
CA GLU A 127 -7.44 -12.61 3.25
C GLU A 127 -8.85 -12.32 3.83
N GLY A 128 -8.86 -11.95 5.11
CA GLY A 128 -10.05 -11.49 5.85
C GLY A 128 -10.51 -10.09 5.44
N PRO A 129 -11.60 -9.58 6.05
CA PRO A 129 -12.11 -8.24 5.76
C PRO A 129 -11.11 -7.15 6.12
N LEU A 130 -11.07 -6.07 5.34
CA LEU A 130 -10.23 -4.90 5.63
C LEU A 130 -10.68 -4.27 6.95
N PRO A 131 -9.83 -4.22 8.01
CA PRO A 131 -10.24 -3.75 9.33
C PRO A 131 -10.79 -2.31 9.32
N SER A 132 -10.28 -1.47 8.41
CA SER A 132 -10.70 -0.07 8.27
C SER A 132 -12.10 0.10 7.70
N LEU A 133 -12.61 -0.88 6.94
CA LEU A 133 -13.92 -0.85 6.26
C LEU A 133 -14.94 -1.84 6.86
N GLY A 134 -14.46 -2.87 7.56
CA GLY A 134 -15.28 -3.99 8.02
C GLY A 134 -15.76 -4.89 6.87
N PRO A 135 -16.52 -5.96 7.18
CA PRO A 135 -16.94 -6.95 6.19
C PRO A 135 -17.73 -6.34 5.02
N ARG A 136 -18.86 -5.69 5.33
CA ARG A 136 -19.76 -5.13 4.31
C ARG A 136 -19.11 -4.01 3.48
N GLY A 137 -18.19 -3.25 4.08
CA GLY A 137 -17.42 -2.22 3.37
C GLY A 137 -16.39 -2.82 2.43
N THR A 138 -15.77 -3.94 2.82
CA THR A 138 -14.81 -4.67 2.00
C THR A 138 -15.49 -5.30 0.79
N GLU A 139 -16.67 -5.90 0.97
CA GLU A 139 -17.49 -6.45 -0.12
C GLU A 139 -17.90 -5.37 -1.12
N ALA A 140 -18.41 -4.23 -0.63
CA ALA A 140 -18.79 -3.11 -1.49
C ALA A 140 -17.59 -2.54 -2.25
N LEU A 141 -16.41 -2.47 -1.60
CA LEU A 141 -15.19 -2.06 -2.28
C LEU A 141 -14.82 -3.05 -3.40
N ALA A 142 -14.85 -4.36 -3.15
CA ALA A 142 -14.53 -5.37 -4.16
C ALA A 142 -15.44 -5.28 -5.39
N LEU A 143 -16.76 -5.18 -5.18
CA LEU A 143 -17.73 -4.99 -6.26
C LEU A 143 -17.45 -3.70 -7.06
N LEU A 144 -17.22 -2.58 -6.37
CA LEU A 144 -16.94 -1.30 -7.04
C LEU A 144 -15.60 -1.30 -7.79
N LEU A 145 -14.61 -2.08 -7.36
CA LEU A 145 -13.33 -2.24 -8.06
C LEU A 145 -13.47 -3.09 -9.33
N ALA A 146 -14.30 -4.13 -9.30
CA ALA A 146 -14.58 -4.98 -10.45
C ALA A 146 -15.44 -4.26 -11.51
N HIS A 147 -16.42 -3.46 -11.09
CA HIS A 147 -17.33 -2.73 -11.98
C HIS A 147 -16.91 -1.27 -12.19
N LYS A 148 -15.86 -1.04 -13.00
CA LYS A 148 -15.30 0.30 -13.27
C LYS A 148 -16.30 1.29 -13.88
N GLU A 149 -17.21 0.82 -14.71
CA GLU A 149 -18.30 1.62 -15.30
C GLU A 149 -19.37 2.04 -14.26
N GLY A 150 -19.38 1.35 -13.11
CA GLY A 150 -20.27 1.59 -11.99
C GLY A 150 -21.51 0.73 -11.97
N LEU A 151 -22.16 0.69 -10.81
CA LEU A 151 -23.38 -0.08 -10.56
C LEU A 151 -24.55 0.86 -10.22
N SER A 152 -25.76 0.49 -10.65
CA SER A 152 -26.97 1.15 -10.15
C SER A 152 -27.11 0.90 -8.65
N GLY A 153 -27.91 1.74 -7.96
CA GLY A 153 -28.16 1.53 -6.54
C GLY A 153 -28.90 0.22 -6.23
N GLU A 154 -29.78 -0.20 -7.13
CA GLU A 154 -30.50 -1.47 -7.02
C GLU A 154 -29.53 -2.64 -7.22
N ALA A 155 -28.73 -2.63 -8.29
CA ALA A 155 -27.77 -3.70 -8.58
C ALA A 155 -26.72 -3.84 -7.48
N LEU A 156 -26.18 -2.73 -6.96
CA LEU A 156 -25.22 -2.79 -5.85
C LEU A 156 -25.87 -3.26 -4.55
N ALA A 157 -27.12 -2.89 -4.28
CA ALA A 157 -27.83 -3.37 -3.09
C ALA A 157 -28.14 -4.87 -3.19
N GLU A 158 -28.61 -5.34 -4.35
CA GLU A 158 -28.88 -6.75 -4.62
C GLU A 158 -27.60 -7.58 -4.54
N ALA A 159 -26.51 -7.13 -5.17
CA ALA A 159 -25.21 -7.81 -5.09
C ALA A 159 -24.67 -7.94 -3.65
N LEU A 160 -24.98 -6.97 -2.78
CA LEU A 160 -24.52 -7.00 -1.38
C LEU A 160 -25.46 -7.80 -0.46
N TYR A 161 -26.76 -7.63 -0.62
CA TYR A 161 -27.76 -8.06 0.37
C TYR A 161 -28.68 -9.18 -0.14
N GLY A 162 -28.66 -9.50 -1.44
CA GLY A 162 -29.59 -10.43 -2.10
C GLY A 162 -30.97 -9.84 -2.38
N GLU A 163 -31.28 -8.68 -1.81
CA GLU A 163 -32.52 -7.95 -2.04
C GLU A 163 -32.27 -6.43 -2.03
N PRO A 164 -33.11 -5.63 -2.70
CA PRO A 164 -32.94 -4.17 -2.72
C PRO A 164 -33.09 -3.54 -1.33
N ASN A 165 -31.97 -3.18 -0.70
CA ASN A 165 -31.94 -2.39 0.54
C ASN A 165 -31.22 -1.05 0.36
N LEU A 166 -31.90 -0.11 -0.28
CA LEU A 166 -31.34 1.22 -0.59
C LEU A 166 -31.00 2.05 0.65
N GLY A 167 -31.70 1.84 1.77
CA GLY A 167 -31.43 2.51 3.04
C GLY A 167 -30.08 2.09 3.63
N ALA A 168 -29.87 0.78 3.76
CA ALA A 168 -28.60 0.21 4.22
C ALA A 168 -27.44 0.58 3.27
N LEU A 169 -27.69 0.55 1.95
CA LEU A 169 -26.70 0.95 0.96
C LEU A 169 -26.26 2.41 1.12
N LYS A 170 -27.21 3.36 1.26
CA LYS A 170 -26.88 4.78 1.47
C LYS A 170 -26.02 4.99 2.72
N ALA A 171 -26.36 4.32 3.83
CA ALA A 171 -25.59 4.38 5.06
C ALA A 171 -24.18 3.78 4.89
N LEU A 172 -24.05 2.66 4.16
CA LEU A 172 -22.76 2.07 3.83
C LEU A 172 -21.90 3.01 2.98
N LEU A 173 -22.45 3.56 1.90
CA LEU A 173 -21.74 4.48 1.01
C LEU A 173 -21.31 5.76 1.72
N HIS A 174 -22.13 6.29 2.63
CA HIS A 174 -21.74 7.41 3.49
C HIS A 174 -20.52 7.06 4.36
N ARG A 175 -20.50 5.86 4.98
CA ARG A 175 -19.35 5.39 5.75
C ARG A 175 -18.10 5.20 4.90
N LEU A 176 -18.22 4.64 3.69
CA LEU A 176 -17.10 4.49 2.75
C LEU A 176 -16.51 5.84 2.35
N ARG A 177 -17.36 6.83 2.05
CA ARG A 177 -16.91 8.21 1.75
C ARG A 177 -16.20 8.87 2.94
N GLY A 178 -16.62 8.56 4.16
CA GLY A 178 -15.93 8.98 5.39
C GLY A 178 -14.58 8.28 5.65
N LYS A 179 -14.20 7.30 4.81
CA LYS A 179 -12.91 6.59 4.82
C LYS A 179 -12.04 6.98 3.62
N ASP A 180 -12.23 8.19 3.11
CA ASP A 180 -11.54 8.76 1.94
C ASP A 180 -11.75 8.01 0.60
N LEU A 181 -12.72 7.09 0.54
CA LEU A 181 -13.10 6.45 -0.74
C LEU A 181 -14.02 7.38 -1.54
N ARG A 182 -13.53 7.87 -2.67
CA ARG A 182 -14.28 8.75 -3.58
C ARG A 182 -15.28 7.96 -4.42
N VAL A 183 -16.42 7.62 -3.82
CA VAL A 183 -17.54 6.96 -4.52
C VAL A 183 -18.50 8.00 -5.10
N SER A 184 -18.73 7.94 -6.43
CA SER A 184 -19.62 8.84 -7.17
C SER A 184 -21.08 8.81 -6.68
N CYS A 185 -21.90 9.71 -7.19
CA CYS A 185 -23.36 9.52 -7.24
C CYS A 185 -23.71 8.47 -8.29
N ALA A 186 -24.92 7.88 -8.18
CA ALA A 186 -25.39 6.81 -9.06
C ALA A 186 -25.17 7.13 -10.56
N PRO A 187 -24.62 6.20 -11.37
CA PRO A 187 -24.14 4.87 -10.99
C PRO A 187 -22.89 4.94 -10.10
N TYR A 188 -22.90 4.15 -9.03
CA TYR A 188 -21.85 4.12 -8.01
C TYR A 188 -20.58 3.51 -8.60
N ARG A 189 -19.51 4.30 -8.66
CA ARG A 189 -18.16 3.90 -9.08
C ARG A 189 -17.10 4.60 -8.23
N LEU A 190 -15.90 4.03 -8.19
CA LEU A 190 -14.73 4.65 -7.57
C LEU A 190 -14.10 5.65 -8.55
N ALA A 191 -14.14 6.94 -8.20
CA ALA A 191 -13.52 7.99 -9.02
C ALA A 191 -11.99 7.91 -9.00
N THR A 192 -11.42 7.50 -7.87
CA THR A 192 -9.99 7.23 -7.69
C THR A 192 -9.86 5.88 -6.98
N PRO A 193 -9.85 4.76 -7.73
CA PRO A 193 -9.73 3.43 -7.14
C PRO A 193 -8.42 3.31 -6.34
N PRO A 194 -8.46 2.87 -5.07
CA PRO A 194 -7.25 2.62 -4.31
C PRO A 194 -6.45 1.45 -4.91
N PRO A 195 -5.12 1.42 -4.75
CA PRO A 195 -4.33 0.28 -5.17
C PRO A 195 -4.80 -0.98 -4.44
N SER A 196 -5.09 -2.04 -5.19
CA SER A 196 -5.55 -3.33 -4.66
C SER A 196 -4.99 -4.49 -5.49
N ASP A 197 -4.81 -5.64 -4.84
CA ASP A 197 -4.45 -6.87 -5.53
C ASP A 197 -5.51 -7.30 -6.56
N LEU A 198 -6.79 -7.09 -6.26
CA LEU A 198 -7.90 -7.35 -7.20
C LEU A 198 -7.79 -6.50 -8.47
N SER A 199 -7.52 -5.19 -8.34
CA SER A 199 -7.37 -4.33 -9.53
C SER A 199 -6.16 -4.71 -10.37
N ALA A 200 -5.07 -5.08 -9.72
CA ALA A 200 -3.86 -5.55 -10.39
C ALA A 200 -4.10 -6.91 -11.08
N PHE A 201 -4.84 -7.81 -10.43
CA PHE A 201 -5.18 -9.13 -10.94
C PHE A 201 -6.07 -9.05 -12.18
N LEU A 202 -7.15 -8.27 -12.11
CA LEU A 202 -8.05 -8.01 -13.24
C LEU A 202 -7.28 -7.43 -14.44
N LYS A 203 -6.36 -6.50 -14.17
CA LYS A 203 -5.52 -5.90 -15.21
C LYS A 203 -4.59 -6.95 -15.83
N ALA A 204 -3.90 -7.74 -15.03
CA ALA A 204 -3.00 -8.79 -15.52
C ALA A 204 -3.76 -9.81 -16.39
N LEU A 205 -4.91 -10.30 -15.93
CA LEU A 205 -5.79 -11.17 -16.71
C LEU A 205 -6.21 -10.54 -18.04
N SER A 206 -6.65 -9.28 -18.02
CA SER A 206 -7.08 -8.57 -19.25
C SER A 206 -5.95 -8.38 -20.27
N GLN A 207 -4.69 -8.42 -19.82
CA GLN A 207 -3.50 -8.25 -20.64
C GLN A 207 -2.88 -9.60 -21.05
N GLY A 208 -3.44 -10.73 -20.61
CA GLY A 208 -2.85 -12.06 -20.82
C GLY A 208 -1.57 -12.29 -20.00
N ASP A 209 -1.27 -11.43 -19.02
CA ASP A 209 -0.15 -11.61 -18.10
C ASP A 209 -0.52 -12.64 -17.01
N LEU A 210 -0.45 -13.92 -17.39
CA LEU A 210 -0.81 -15.02 -16.50
C LEU A 210 0.16 -15.20 -15.33
N GLU A 211 1.44 -14.88 -15.53
CA GLU A 211 2.44 -14.90 -14.46
C GLU A 211 2.12 -13.84 -13.40
N GLY A 212 1.83 -12.61 -13.81
CA GLY A 212 1.41 -11.53 -12.92
C GLY A 212 0.08 -11.85 -12.22
N ALA A 213 -0.90 -12.38 -12.97
CA ALA A 213 -2.18 -12.78 -12.39
C ALA A 213 -2.01 -13.88 -11.32
N LEU A 214 -1.22 -14.91 -11.60
CA LEU A 214 -0.91 -15.96 -10.63
C LEU A 214 -0.08 -15.40 -9.46
N ALA A 215 0.88 -14.51 -9.65
CA ALA A 215 1.62 -13.92 -8.54
C ALA A 215 0.69 -13.16 -7.55
N LEU A 216 -0.40 -12.59 -8.05
CA LEU A 216 -1.40 -11.87 -7.25
C LEU A 216 -2.47 -12.78 -6.65
N TYR A 217 -2.79 -13.91 -7.29
CA TYR A 217 -3.78 -14.87 -6.81
C TYR A 217 -3.28 -15.64 -5.57
N ARG A 218 -3.57 -15.12 -4.38
CA ARG A 218 -3.22 -15.75 -3.08
C ARG A 218 -4.32 -16.65 -2.52
N GLY A 219 -5.44 -16.74 -3.22
CA GLY A 219 -6.63 -17.48 -2.83
C GLY A 219 -7.88 -16.81 -3.41
N PRO A 220 -9.07 -17.39 -3.16
CA PRO A 220 -10.31 -16.87 -3.70
C PRO A 220 -10.59 -15.43 -3.26
N LEU A 221 -11.36 -14.68 -4.05
CA LEU A 221 -11.82 -13.35 -3.68
C LEU A 221 -12.72 -13.41 -2.44
N LEU A 222 -12.33 -12.75 -1.35
CA LEU A 222 -13.11 -12.64 -0.11
C LEU A 222 -13.78 -13.97 0.30
N PRO A 223 -13.00 -15.03 0.64
CA PRO A 223 -13.53 -16.39 0.83
C PRO A 223 -14.52 -16.50 1.99
N TRP A 224 -14.53 -15.53 2.90
CA TRP A 224 -15.46 -15.42 4.04
C TRP A 224 -16.81 -14.76 3.67
N SER A 225 -16.92 -14.12 2.50
CA SER A 225 -18.12 -13.38 2.11
C SER A 225 -19.17 -14.31 1.51
N GLN A 226 -20.42 -14.07 1.93
CA GLN A 226 -21.64 -14.68 1.41
C GLN A 226 -22.52 -13.64 0.69
N ALA A 227 -21.96 -12.49 0.32
CA ALA A 227 -22.69 -11.49 -0.46
C ALA A 227 -22.86 -12.02 -1.89
N PRO A 228 -24.09 -12.10 -2.44
CA PRO A 228 -24.34 -12.82 -3.70
C PRO A 228 -23.44 -12.39 -4.87
N GLY A 229 -23.27 -11.09 -5.07
CA GLY A 229 -22.41 -10.58 -6.14
C GLY A 229 -20.93 -10.80 -5.89
N VAL A 230 -20.49 -10.95 -4.63
CA VAL A 230 -19.10 -11.32 -4.31
C VAL A 230 -18.87 -12.80 -4.57
N GLU A 231 -19.85 -13.66 -4.29
CA GLU A 231 -19.76 -15.09 -4.61
C GLU A 231 -19.72 -15.33 -6.12
N GLU A 232 -20.60 -14.65 -6.86
CA GLU A 232 -20.62 -14.67 -8.33
C GLU A 232 -19.28 -14.18 -8.89
N LEU A 233 -18.83 -13.00 -8.47
CA LEU A 233 -17.54 -12.44 -8.90
C LEU A 233 -16.36 -13.37 -8.53
N ARG A 234 -16.37 -13.99 -7.35
CA ARG A 234 -15.32 -14.95 -6.94
C ARG A 234 -15.25 -16.12 -7.91
N LEU A 235 -16.39 -16.70 -8.27
CA LEU A 235 -16.46 -17.83 -9.22
C LEU A 235 -16.03 -17.40 -10.62
N GLU A 236 -16.50 -16.24 -11.11
CA GLU A 236 -16.12 -15.71 -12.42
C GLU A 236 -14.62 -15.50 -12.55
N LEU A 237 -13.98 -14.93 -11.52
CA LEU A 237 -12.54 -14.65 -11.54
C LEU A 237 -11.69 -15.91 -11.48
N GLU A 238 -12.10 -16.90 -10.68
CA GLU A 238 -11.41 -18.19 -10.61
C GLU A 238 -11.56 -18.96 -11.92
N GLU A 239 -12.76 -18.99 -12.50
CA GLU A 239 -13.04 -19.60 -13.81
C GLU A 239 -12.21 -18.92 -14.92
N ALA A 240 -12.19 -17.59 -14.97
CA ALA A 240 -11.43 -16.86 -15.99
C ALA A 240 -9.93 -17.16 -15.91
N LEU A 241 -9.38 -17.23 -14.69
CA LEU A 241 -7.99 -17.62 -14.47
C LEU A 241 -7.75 -19.09 -14.89
N ARG A 242 -8.64 -20.01 -14.50
CA ARG A 242 -8.55 -21.44 -14.85
C ARG A 242 -8.51 -21.62 -16.36
N GLN A 243 -9.49 -21.06 -17.07
CA GLN A 243 -9.57 -21.17 -18.53
C GLN A 243 -8.36 -20.55 -19.22
N ALA A 244 -7.88 -19.39 -18.75
CA ALA A 244 -6.71 -18.75 -19.33
C ALA A 244 -5.43 -19.58 -19.14
N VAL A 245 -5.24 -20.21 -17.97
CA VAL A 245 -4.11 -21.10 -17.70
C VAL A 245 -4.21 -22.39 -18.52
N LEU A 246 -5.37 -23.03 -18.59
CA LEU A 246 -5.61 -24.22 -19.43
C LEU A 246 -5.30 -23.93 -20.90
N ALA A 247 -5.80 -22.82 -21.43
CA ALA A 247 -5.58 -22.39 -22.81
C ALA A 247 -4.11 -22.08 -23.12
N SER A 248 -3.34 -21.60 -22.13
CA SER A 248 -1.91 -21.29 -22.31
C SER A 248 -1.05 -22.52 -22.58
N GLY A 249 -1.45 -23.69 -22.07
CA GLY A 249 -0.68 -24.93 -22.14
C GLY A 249 0.66 -24.92 -21.39
N ARG A 250 0.96 -23.86 -20.64
CA ARG A 250 2.22 -23.68 -19.92
C ARG A 250 2.27 -24.57 -18.66
N LEU A 251 3.17 -25.55 -18.66
CA LEU A 251 3.30 -26.55 -17.60
C LEU A 251 3.56 -25.95 -16.21
N ASP A 252 4.37 -24.89 -16.13
CA ASP A 252 4.68 -24.17 -14.90
C ASP A 252 3.44 -23.49 -14.30
N LEU A 253 2.63 -22.85 -15.15
CA LEU A 253 1.41 -22.17 -14.73
C LEU A 253 0.30 -23.16 -14.36
N LEU A 254 0.15 -24.23 -15.15
CA LEU A 254 -0.78 -25.34 -14.87
C LEU A 254 -0.50 -25.95 -13.50
N LEU A 255 0.75 -26.30 -13.22
CA LEU A 255 1.14 -26.84 -11.92
C LEU A 255 0.86 -25.85 -10.80
N THR A 256 1.28 -24.60 -10.95
CA THR A 256 1.10 -23.56 -9.94
C THR A 256 -0.38 -23.37 -9.58
N LEU A 257 -1.26 -23.36 -10.59
CA LEU A 257 -2.69 -23.20 -10.35
C LEU A 257 -3.32 -24.49 -9.78
N ALA A 258 -2.94 -25.66 -10.29
CA ALA A 258 -3.44 -26.96 -9.81
C ALA A 258 -3.10 -27.19 -8.32
N GLU A 259 -1.90 -26.80 -7.89
CA GLU A 259 -1.49 -26.86 -6.49
C GLU A 259 -2.29 -25.90 -5.59
N ARG A 260 -2.68 -24.74 -6.11
CA ARG A 260 -3.45 -23.74 -5.35
C ARG A 260 -4.92 -24.07 -5.23
N LEU A 261 -5.55 -24.56 -6.30
CA LEU A 261 -6.95 -24.98 -6.26
C LEU A 261 -7.10 -26.37 -5.62
N GLY A 262 -6.05 -27.20 -5.72
CA GLY A 262 -5.91 -28.47 -4.99
C GLY A 262 -6.76 -29.62 -5.54
N GLU A 263 -8.05 -29.38 -5.75
CA GLU A 263 -9.06 -30.39 -6.11
C GLU A 263 -9.53 -30.29 -7.57
N ASP A 264 -8.91 -29.43 -8.37
CA ASP A 264 -9.30 -29.23 -9.76
C ASP A 264 -8.79 -30.37 -10.67
N LEU A 265 -9.66 -31.36 -10.92
CA LEU A 265 -9.32 -32.53 -11.74
C LEU A 265 -8.89 -32.14 -13.16
N GLU A 266 -9.55 -31.17 -13.78
CA GLU A 266 -9.28 -30.74 -15.16
C GLU A 266 -7.85 -30.18 -15.30
N LEU A 267 -7.40 -29.36 -14.34
CA LEU A 267 -6.03 -28.86 -14.31
C LEU A 267 -5.00 -29.98 -14.13
N TRP A 268 -5.27 -30.94 -13.24
CA TRP A 268 -4.36 -32.08 -13.02
C TRP A 268 -4.29 -33.01 -14.24
N GLU A 269 -5.40 -33.25 -14.92
CA GLU A 269 -5.44 -34.02 -16.17
C GLU A 269 -4.71 -33.29 -17.30
N ALA A 270 -4.97 -31.98 -17.48
CA ALA A 270 -4.30 -31.17 -18.47
C ALA A 270 -2.77 -31.12 -18.24
N LEU A 271 -2.33 -31.06 -16.99
CA LEU A 271 -0.92 -31.17 -16.63
C LEU A 271 -0.37 -32.56 -17.01
N LEU A 272 -1.05 -33.63 -16.62
CA LEU A 272 -0.62 -35.01 -16.87
C LEU A 272 -0.48 -35.32 -18.37
N GLU A 273 -1.40 -34.83 -19.20
CA GLU A 273 -1.38 -35.00 -20.66
C GLU A 273 -0.15 -34.35 -21.32
N ARG A 274 0.43 -33.33 -20.69
CA ARG A 274 1.50 -32.50 -21.27
C ARG A 274 2.88 -32.77 -20.67
N LEU A 275 2.96 -33.51 -19.56
CA LEU A 275 4.24 -33.82 -18.91
C LEU A 275 5.04 -34.88 -19.70
N PRO A 276 6.36 -34.68 -19.91
CA PRO A 276 7.20 -35.71 -20.51
C PRO A 276 7.37 -36.91 -19.55
N PRO A 277 7.63 -38.13 -20.08
CA PRO A 277 7.79 -39.34 -19.28
C PRO A 277 8.87 -39.25 -18.20
N GLU A 278 9.92 -38.47 -18.43
CA GLU A 278 11.06 -38.30 -17.54
C GLU A 278 10.86 -37.19 -16.49
N ASP A 279 9.72 -36.48 -16.51
CA ASP A 279 9.48 -35.37 -15.59
C ASP A 279 9.30 -35.88 -14.14
N PRO A 280 10.06 -35.37 -13.16
CA PRO A 280 9.94 -35.80 -11.77
C PRO A 280 8.57 -35.52 -11.14
N ARG A 281 7.76 -34.64 -11.75
CA ARG A 281 6.41 -34.30 -11.29
C ARG A 281 5.34 -35.30 -11.76
N LEU A 282 5.66 -36.15 -12.74
CA LEU A 282 4.72 -37.09 -13.34
C LEU A 282 4.06 -38.03 -12.32
N PRO A 283 4.79 -38.67 -11.37
CA PRO A 283 4.16 -39.54 -10.37
C PRO A 283 3.19 -38.79 -9.45
N ILE A 284 3.46 -37.51 -9.17
CA ILE A 284 2.60 -36.66 -8.31
C ILE A 284 1.28 -36.37 -9.05
N ALA A 285 1.36 -35.95 -10.31
CA ALA A 285 0.18 -35.67 -11.12
C ALA A 285 -0.70 -36.93 -11.30
N GLN A 286 -0.09 -38.09 -11.58
CA GLN A 286 -0.80 -39.38 -11.67
C GLN A 286 -1.53 -39.73 -10.38
N ALA A 287 -0.86 -39.61 -9.23
CA ALA A 287 -1.47 -39.90 -7.93
C ALA A 287 -2.65 -38.96 -7.62
N ARG A 288 -2.55 -37.68 -7.97
CA ARG A 288 -3.62 -36.69 -7.81
C ARG A 288 -4.82 -36.99 -8.70
N VAL A 289 -4.62 -37.21 -10.00
CA VAL A 289 -5.68 -37.56 -10.95
C VAL A 289 -6.39 -38.85 -10.50
N ALA A 290 -5.65 -39.91 -10.17
CA ALA A 290 -6.23 -41.18 -9.73
C ALA A 290 -7.01 -41.06 -8.41
N ARG A 291 -6.66 -40.13 -7.52
CA ARG A 291 -7.43 -39.84 -6.31
C ARG A 291 -8.72 -39.10 -6.65
N LEU A 292 -8.62 -37.99 -7.39
CA LEU A 292 -9.75 -37.12 -7.73
C LEU A 292 -10.80 -37.85 -8.59
N ARG A 293 -10.38 -38.68 -9.55
CA ARG A 293 -11.27 -39.56 -10.32
C ARG A 293 -12.11 -40.48 -9.44
N ARG A 294 -11.47 -41.11 -8.44
CA ARG A 294 -12.18 -41.95 -7.46
C ARG A 294 -13.16 -41.16 -6.59
N GLU A 295 -12.82 -39.95 -6.20
CA GLU A 295 -13.68 -39.07 -5.40
C GLU A 295 -14.88 -38.56 -6.20
N TYR A 296 -14.70 -38.25 -7.49
CA TYR A 296 -15.76 -37.77 -8.38
C TYR A 296 -16.55 -38.87 -9.10
N GLY A 297 -16.09 -40.12 -9.00
CA GLY A 297 -16.77 -41.28 -9.62
C GLY A 297 -16.62 -41.35 -11.14
N VAL A 298 -15.52 -40.83 -11.69
CA VAL A 298 -15.18 -40.80 -13.12
C VAL A 298 -13.95 -41.62 -13.46
#